data_AF-A0A497QPC9-F1
#
_entry.id   AF-A0A497QPC9-F1
#
_cell.length_a   1.000
_cell.length_b   1.000
_cell.length_c   1.000
_cell.angle_alpha   90.00
_cell.angle_beta   90.00
_cell.angle_gamma   90.00
#
_symmetry.space_group_name_H-M   'P 1'
#
loop_
_entity.id
_entity.type
_entity.pdbx_description
1 polymer ?
#
loop_
_entity_poly.entity_id
_entity_poly.type
_entity_poly.pdbx_seq_one_letter_code
_entity_poly.pdbx_strand_id
1 'polypeptide(L)' 'MALNPTEVHKTIGKYMIVDGFDFVYDIKKSKGTRIYDSKNNKYLLDCFSFFATSPLGCNHPKLSNP' A
#
# COMPACT_ATOMS: atom_id res chain seq x y z
N MET A 1 13.26 -5.57 -13.73
CA MET A 1 13.02 -4.14 -14.07
C MET A 1 12.08 -3.59 -13.00
N ALA A 2 12.47 -2.53 -12.30
CA ALA A 2 11.60 -1.92 -11.28
C ALA A 2 10.69 -0.88 -11.95
N LEU A 3 9.38 -0.95 -11.69
CA LEU A 3 8.40 0.00 -12.21
C LEU A 3 8.36 1.25 -11.32
N ASN A 4 8.18 2.44 -11.91
CA ASN A 4 7.93 3.64 -11.11
C ASN A 4 6.52 3.55 -10.47
N PRO A 5 6.34 3.91 -9.19
CA PRO A 5 5.02 3.95 -8.56
C PRO A 5 3.96 4.70 -9.38
N THR A 6 4.33 5.77 -10.08
CA THR A 6 3.38 6.55 -10.90
C THR A 6 2.85 5.79 -12.12
N GLU A 7 3.49 4.69 -12.53
CA GLU A 7 3.12 3.88 -13.70
C GLU A 7 2.27 2.64 -13.34
N VAL A 8 2.06 2.35 -12.05
CA VAL A 8 1.39 1.13 -11.58
C VAL A 8 -0.04 1.03 -12.11
N HIS A 9 -0.87 2.04 -11.87
CA HIS A 9 -2.27 2.04 -12.30
C HIS A 9 -2.41 1.96 -13.83
N LYS A 10 -1.55 2.67 -14.59
CA LYS A 10 -1.51 2.59 -16.06
C LYS A 10 -1.16 1.18 -16.56
N THR A 11 -0.27 0.50 -15.86
CA THR A 11 0.16 -0.86 -16.23
C THR A 11 -0.92 -1.88 -15.95
N ILE A 12 -1.54 -1.80 -14.77
CA ILE A 12 -2.65 -2.66 -14.35
C ILE A 12 -3.88 -2.44 -15.25
N GLY A 13 -4.18 -1.19 -15.61
CA GLY A 13 -5.31 -0.79 -16.44
C GLY A 13 -5.32 -1.35 -17.87
N LYS A 14 -4.20 -1.94 -18.33
CA LYS A 14 -4.16 -2.67 -19.61
C LYS A 14 -4.91 -4.01 -19.56
N TYR A 15 -5.15 -4.54 -18.35
CA TYR A 15 -5.65 -5.91 -18.16
C TYR A 15 -6.83 -6.02 -17.20
N MET A 16 -7.06 -5.02 -16.34
CA MET A 16 -8.19 -4.99 -15.41
C MET A 16 -8.72 -3.58 -15.19
N ILE A 17 -9.95 -3.49 -14.69
CA ILE A 17 -10.55 -2.23 -14.26
C ILE A 17 -9.79 -1.73 -13.03
N VAL A 18 -9.45 -0.44 -13.02
CA VAL A 18 -8.69 0.20 -11.93
C VAL A 18 -9.63 1.13 -11.17
N ASP A 19 -10.49 0.55 -10.35
CA ASP A 19 -11.52 1.23 -9.54
C ASP A 19 -11.20 1.30 -8.04
N GLY A 20 -10.02 0.80 -7.64
CA GLY A 20 -9.52 0.88 -6.27
C GLY A 20 -9.01 2.27 -5.87
N PHE A 21 -8.37 2.35 -4.70
CA PHE A 21 -7.79 3.59 -4.19
C PHE A 21 -6.66 4.12 -5.08
N ASP A 22 -6.54 5.44 -5.16
CA ASP A 22 -5.52 6.14 -5.98
C ASP A 22 -4.17 6.30 -5.27
N PHE A 23 -3.70 5.25 -4.59
CA PHE A 23 -2.37 5.19 -3.97
C PHE A 23 -1.63 3.92 -4.34
N VAL A 24 -0.30 3.97 -4.27
CA VAL A 24 0.54 2.78 -4.46
C VAL A 24 1.14 2.37 -3.12
N TYR A 25 0.65 1.24 -2.60
CA TYR A 25 1.03 0.71 -1.29
C TYR A 25 2.52 0.36 -1.22
N ASP A 26 3.27 1.05 -0.36
CA ASP A 26 4.65 0.67 -0.05
C ASP A 26 4.68 -0.34 1.10
N ILE A 27 4.93 -1.60 0.75
CA ILE A 27 4.98 -2.72 1.69
C ILE A 27 6.09 -2.55 2.71
N LYS A 28 7.22 -1.88 2.40
CA LYS A 28 8.36 -1.78 3.33
C LYS A 28 8.24 -0.59 4.27
N LYS A 29 7.73 0.54 3.77
CA LYS A 29 7.63 1.79 4.55
C LYS A 29 6.38 1.86 5.44
N SER A 30 5.29 1.19 5.06
CA SER A 30 4.05 1.19 5.84
C SER A 30 4.26 0.55 7.21
N LYS A 31 3.68 1.10 8.29
CA LYS A 31 3.89 0.59 9.65
C LYS A 31 2.72 0.93 10.57
N GLY A 32 2.29 -0.04 11.37
CA GLY A 32 1.16 0.11 12.28
C GLY A 32 -0.11 0.50 11.52
N THR A 33 -0.79 1.55 11.99
CA THR A 33 -2.00 2.11 11.36
C THR A 33 -1.69 3.15 10.28
N ARG A 34 -0.50 3.13 9.68
CA ARG A 34 -0.11 4.08 8.63
C ARG A 34 0.35 3.37 7.36
N ILE A 35 -0.30 3.71 6.25
CA ILE A 35 0.05 3.29 4.91
C ILE A 35 0.94 4.37 4.28
N TYR A 36 2.07 3.98 3.69
CA TYR A 36 2.86 4.89 2.87
C TYR A 36 2.45 4.76 1.40
N ASP A 37 2.01 5.87 0.84
CA ASP A 37 1.67 6.02 -0.56
C ASP A 37 2.91 6.43 -1.37
N SER A 38 3.48 5.49 -2.11
CA SER A 38 4.64 5.72 -2.96
C SER A 38 4.33 6.50 -4.24
N LYS A 39 3.06 6.64 -4.63
CA LYS A 39 2.67 7.49 -5.77
C LYS A 39 2.80 8.97 -5.40
N ASN A 40 2.33 9.35 -4.20
CA ASN A 40 2.29 10.74 -3.76
C ASN A 40 3.29 11.08 -2.64
N ASN A 41 4.15 10.13 -2.25
CA ASN A 41 5.19 10.28 -1.22
C ASN A 41 4.68 10.77 0.15
N LYS A 42 3.55 10.23 0.62
CA LYS A 42 2.92 10.64 1.89
C LYS A 42 2.43 9.47 2.71
N TYR A 43 2.28 9.68 4.03
CA TYR A 43 1.61 8.72 4.90
C TYR A 43 0.11 9.01 4.98
N LEU A 44 -0.67 7.95 4.92
CA LEU A 44 -2.11 7.92 5.10
C LEU A 44 -2.43 7.22 6.43
N LEU A 45 -3.40 7.75 7.19
CA LEU A 45 -3.95 7.03 8.34
C LEU A 45 -4.87 5.93 7.83
N ASP A 46 -4.63 4.70 8.26
CA ASP A 46 -5.42 3.54 7.88
C ASP A 46 -6.57 3.32 8.86
N CYS A 47 -7.78 3.70 8.42
CA CYS A 47 -9.05 3.39 9.09
C CYS A 47 -9.85 2.30 8.35
N PHE A 48 -9.20 1.58 7.43
CA PHE A 48 -9.83 0.58 6.56
C PHE A 48 -9.32 -0.84 6.86
N SER A 49 -8.03 -0.97 7.22
CA SER A 49 -7.37 -2.20 7.65
C SER A 49 -7.57 -3.36 6.67
N PHE A 50 -7.54 -3.05 5.38
CA PHE A 50 -7.75 -3.99 4.26
C PHE A 50 -9.03 -4.79 4.41
N PHE A 51 -10.20 -4.11 4.42
CA PHE A 51 -11.50 -4.73 4.72
C PHE A 51 -11.54 -5.37 6.13
N ALA A 52 -10.94 -4.70 7.11
CA ALA A 52 -10.78 -5.19 8.48
C ALA A 52 -10.07 -6.56 8.61
N THR A 53 -9.33 -7.00 7.59
CA THR A 53 -8.61 -8.29 7.60
C THR A 53 -7.20 -8.21 8.18
N SER A 54 -6.67 -7.01 8.42
CA SER A 54 -5.36 -6.80 9.05
C SER A 54 -5.47 -6.30 10.49
N PRO A 55 -5.63 -7.21 11.48
CA PRO A 55 -5.84 -6.83 12.88
C PRO A 55 -4.60 -6.21 13.55
N LEU A 56 -3.41 -6.46 13.00
CA LEU A 56 -2.14 -5.96 13.52
C LEU A 56 -1.58 -4.76 12.75
N GLY A 57 -2.30 -4.31 11.71
CA GLY A 57 -1.84 -3.27 10.80
C GLY A 57 -0.63 -3.68 9.96
N CYS A 58 0.09 -2.70 9.44
CA CYS A 58 1.23 -2.92 8.55
C CYS A 58 2.49 -3.27 9.34
N ASN A 59 3.22 -4.32 8.92
CA ASN A 59 4.56 -4.69 9.41
C ASN A 59 4.72 -4.65 10.94
N HIS A 60 3.90 -5.45 11.63
CA HIS A 60 3.96 -5.55 13.07
C HIS A 60 5.38 -5.93 13.54
N PRO A 61 6.01 -5.19 14.49
CA PRO A 61 7.42 -5.38 14.85
C PRO A 61 7.80 -6.81 15.27
N LYS A 62 6.88 -7.54 15.93
CA LYS A 62 7.11 -8.94 16.34
C LYS A 62 7.00 -9.97 15.20
N LEU A 63 6.57 -9.54 14.02
CA LEU A 63 6.46 -10.39 12.82
C LEU A 63 7.43 -9.97 11.71
N SER A 64 7.90 -8.72 11.74
CA SER A 64 8.80 -8.16 10.74
C SER A 64 10.28 -8.22 11.12
N ASN A 65 10.61 -8.72 12.32
CA ASN A 65 11.98 -8.99 12.75
C ASN A 65 12.23 -10.50 12.64
N PRO A 66 13.24 -10.95 11.87
CA PRO A 66 13.64 -12.36 11.80
C PRO A 66 14.24 -12.87 13.11
#